data_AF-A0A0D0BGZ9-F1
#
_entry.id   AF-A0A0D0BGZ9-F1
#
_cell.length_a   1.000
_cell.length_b   1.000
_cell.length_c   1.000
_cell.angle_alpha   90.00
_cell.angle_beta   90.00
_cell.angle_gamma   90.00
#
_symmetry.space_group_name_H-M   'P 1'
#
loop_
_entity.id
_entity.type
_entity.pdbx_description
1 polymer ?
#
loop_
_entity_poly.entity_id
_entity_poly.type
_entity_poly.pdbx_seq_one_letter_code
_entity_poly.pdbx_strand_id
1 'polypeptide(L)'
;LRSQLHGIRSQVLATDKSCCSVWAQIWSMITMFNPPSLWVTINPSDMQNPIAQVFCRVDIDLDNFRPEVGPNSTMQFINVASDSYAVALFFHFMIETTLETLYGFQKGRHGHPQRTSGMLGLLQGYIGMVE
;
A
#
# COMPACT_ATOMS: atom_id res chain seq x y z
N LEU A 1 18.37 -27.32 14.52
CA LEU A 1 17.29 -26.53 15.15
C LEU A 1 17.49 -25.00 15.04
N ARG A 2 18.61 -24.44 15.53
CA ARG A 2 18.85 -22.97 15.49
C ARG A 2 18.86 -22.35 14.08
N SER A 3 19.46 -23.02 13.08
CA SER A 3 19.44 -22.51 11.69
C SER A 3 18.04 -22.50 11.07
N GLN A 4 17.20 -23.49 11.39
CA GLN A 4 15.83 -23.56 10.89
C GLN A 4 14.91 -22.54 11.56
N LEU A 5 15.08 -22.28 12.87
CA LEU A 5 14.40 -21.18 13.56
C LEU A 5 14.77 -19.80 12.98
N HIS A 6 16.00 -19.65 12.51
CA HIS A 6 16.45 -18.42 11.86
C HIS A 6 15.84 -18.19 10.46
N GLY A 7 15.55 -19.25 9.71
CA GLY A 7 14.94 -19.17 8.38
C GLY A 7 13.43 -18.88 8.42
N ILE A 8 12.72 -19.38 9.43
CA ILE A 8 11.29 -19.10 9.62
C ILE A 8 11.08 -17.64 10.05
N ARG A 9 11.92 -17.11 10.96
CA ARG A 9 11.80 -15.71 11.41
C ARG A 9 12.04 -14.68 10.30
N SER A 10 12.87 -14.98 9.30
CA SER A 10 13.08 -14.05 8.17
C SER A 10 11.87 -13.94 7.24
N GLN A 11 10.94 -14.90 7.29
CA GLN A 11 9.72 -14.87 6.46
C GLN A 11 8.55 -14.17 7.17
N VAL A 12 8.66 -13.93 8.48
CA VAL A 12 7.65 -13.21 9.25
C VAL A 12 7.99 -11.71 9.19
N LEU A 13 7.06 -10.94 8.64
CA LEU A 13 7.11 -9.48 8.63
C LEU A 13 7.15 -8.95 10.08
N ALA A 14 7.73 -7.76 10.28
CA ALA A 14 7.88 -7.11 11.59
C ALA A 14 8.71 -7.88 12.67
N THR A 15 9.59 -8.79 12.25
CA THR A 15 10.62 -9.35 13.16
C THR A 15 11.82 -8.41 13.28
N ASP A 16 12.63 -8.58 14.33
CA ASP A 16 13.88 -7.82 14.51
C ASP A 16 14.78 -7.88 13.27
N LYS A 17 14.80 -9.03 12.59
CA LYS A 17 15.57 -9.21 11.35
C LYS A 17 15.01 -8.41 10.18
N SER A 18 13.70 -8.39 9.98
CA SER A 18 13.10 -7.56 8.92
C SER A 18 13.32 -6.08 9.21
N CYS A 19 13.21 -5.66 10.49
CA CYS A 19 13.49 -4.30 10.90
C CYS A 19 14.95 -3.90 10.58
N CYS A 20 15.94 -4.71 10.99
CA CYS A 20 17.35 -4.47 10.66
C CYS A 20 17.60 -4.41 9.14
N SER A 21 16.93 -5.26 8.35
CA SER A 21 17.05 -5.23 6.89
C SER A 21 16.51 -3.93 6.29
N VAL A 22 15.36 -3.46 6.74
CA VAL A 22 14.77 -2.19 6.31
C VAL A 22 15.67 -1.01 6.66
N TRP A 23 16.21 -1.01 7.88
CA TRP A 23 17.21 0.00 8.29
C TRP A 23 18.42 -0.02 7.36
N ALA A 24 18.97 -1.18 7.03
CA ALA A 24 20.10 -1.27 6.10
C ALA A 24 19.76 -0.67 4.72
N GLN A 25 18.55 -0.90 4.20
CA GLN A 25 18.08 -0.30 2.96
C GLN A 25 17.99 1.23 3.07
N ILE A 26 17.40 1.75 4.14
CA ILE A 26 17.26 3.20 4.38
C ILE A 26 18.63 3.88 4.38
N TRP A 27 19.59 3.32 5.13
CA TRP A 27 20.94 3.87 5.23
C TRP A 27 21.68 3.82 3.90
N SER A 28 21.51 2.73 3.15
CA SER A 28 22.05 2.60 1.79
C SER A 28 21.46 3.65 0.85
N MET A 29 20.15 3.93 0.93
CA MET A 29 19.47 4.91 0.09
C MET A 29 19.94 6.35 0.39
N ILE A 30 20.11 6.69 1.67
CA ILE A 30 20.68 7.98 2.08
C ILE A 30 22.11 8.14 1.57
N THR A 31 22.91 7.08 1.65
CA THR A 31 24.31 7.08 1.16
C THR A 31 24.37 7.22 -0.37
N MET A 32 23.45 6.60 -1.10
CA MET A 32 23.44 6.58 -2.57
C MET A 32 22.89 7.88 -3.17
N PHE A 33 21.81 8.44 -2.61
CA PHE A 33 21.08 9.55 -3.21
C PHE A 33 21.24 10.89 -2.49
N ASN A 34 21.91 10.91 -1.32
CA ASN A 34 21.97 12.04 -0.40
C ASN A 34 20.57 12.45 0.12
N PRO A 35 20.46 13.19 1.23
CA PRO A 35 19.20 13.83 1.61
C PRO A 35 18.75 14.80 0.49
N PRO A 36 17.43 15.02 0.32
CA PRO A 36 16.35 14.86 1.29
C PRO A 36 15.59 13.52 1.22
N SER A 37 15.16 13.04 2.40
CA SER A 37 14.26 11.88 2.54
C SER A 37 12.92 12.30 3.12
N LEU A 38 11.83 11.72 2.63
CA LEU A 38 10.49 11.89 3.19
C LEU A 38 10.05 10.60 3.90
N TRP A 39 9.45 10.74 5.07
CA TRP A 39 8.83 9.65 5.81
C TRP A 39 7.32 9.83 5.80
N VAL A 40 6.59 8.85 5.24
CA VAL A 40 5.14 8.92 5.06
C VAL A 40 4.49 7.62 5.53
N THR A 41 3.42 7.72 6.29
CA THR A 41 2.51 6.62 6.59
C THR A 41 1.22 6.83 5.82
N ILE A 42 0.84 5.85 5.00
CA ILE A 42 -0.41 5.87 4.23
C ILE A 42 -1.35 4.84 4.88
N ASN A 43 -2.46 5.32 5.45
CA ASN A 43 -3.43 4.47 6.14
C ASN A 43 -4.84 4.69 5.54
N PRO A 44 -5.19 4.01 4.43
CA PRO A 44 -6.51 4.16 3.84
C PRO A 44 -7.56 3.49 4.74
N SER A 45 -8.71 4.14 4.91
CA SER A 45 -9.85 3.57 5.63
C SER A 45 -10.74 2.79 4.67
N ASP A 46 -11.18 1.59 5.08
CA ASP A 46 -12.06 0.67 4.34
C ASP A 46 -13.53 0.75 4.81
N MET A 47 -13.76 1.03 6.10
CA MET A 47 -15.09 0.93 6.74
C MET A 47 -16.16 1.87 6.17
N GLN A 48 -15.78 3.01 5.60
CA GLN A 48 -16.71 4.01 5.04
C GLN A 48 -16.30 4.45 3.63
N ASN A 49 -15.56 3.60 2.93
CA ASN A 49 -14.99 3.95 1.64
C ASN A 49 -15.82 3.36 0.49
N PRO A 50 -16.37 4.18 -0.41
CA PRO A 50 -17.16 3.68 -1.54
C PRO A 50 -16.33 2.78 -2.47
N ILE A 51 -15.03 3.00 -2.58
CA ILE A 51 -14.13 2.14 -3.36
C ILE A 51 -14.06 0.74 -2.73
N ALA A 52 -13.94 0.66 -1.40
CA ALA A 52 -13.94 -0.64 -0.69
C ALA A 52 -15.27 -1.40 -0.91
N GLN A 53 -16.39 -0.68 -0.99
CA GLN A 53 -17.70 -1.27 -1.30
C GLN A 53 -17.79 -1.81 -2.73
N VAL A 54 -17.18 -1.13 -3.71
CA VAL A 54 -17.07 -1.65 -5.10
C VAL A 54 -16.28 -2.96 -5.13
N PHE A 55 -15.19 -3.08 -4.36
CA PHE A 55 -14.47 -4.35 -4.21
C PHE A 55 -15.33 -5.45 -3.58
N CYS A 56 -16.24 -5.09 -2.67
CA CYS A 56 -17.26 -5.99 -2.10
C CYS A 56 -18.42 -6.29 -3.06
N ARG A 57 -18.32 -5.93 -4.35
CA ARG A 57 -19.34 -6.12 -5.40
C ARG A 57 -20.64 -5.37 -5.16
N VAL A 58 -20.61 -4.29 -4.38
CA VAL A 58 -21.74 -3.37 -4.29
C VAL A 58 -21.81 -2.55 -5.57
N ASP A 59 -23.00 -2.47 -6.17
CA ASP A 59 -23.25 -1.68 -7.37
C ASP A 59 -23.22 -0.19 -7.03
N ILE A 60 -22.06 0.44 -7.24
CA ILE A 60 -21.83 1.87 -7.04
C ILE A 60 -21.22 2.41 -8.32
N ASP A 61 -21.91 3.35 -8.96
CA ASP A 61 -21.37 4.13 -10.06
C ASP A 61 -20.33 5.13 -9.53
N LEU A 62 -19.04 4.87 -9.79
CA LEU A 62 -17.95 5.76 -9.42
C LEU A 62 -17.78 6.96 -10.36
N ASP A 63 -18.28 6.87 -11.60
CA ASP A 63 -18.23 7.97 -12.57
C ASP A 63 -19.30 9.03 -12.25
N ASN A 64 -20.48 8.59 -11.78
CA ASN A 64 -21.57 9.46 -11.31
C ASN A 64 -21.87 9.23 -9.83
N PHE A 65 -20.84 9.38 -8.98
CA PHE A 65 -20.97 9.09 -7.56
C PHE A 65 -22.06 9.93 -6.86
N ARG A 66 -23.10 9.24 -6.36
CA ARG A 66 -24.19 9.83 -5.57
C ARG A 66 -24.12 9.27 -4.14
N PRO A 67 -23.73 10.09 -3.13
CA PRO A 67 -23.59 9.63 -1.75
C PRO A 67 -24.88 9.03 -1.18
N GLU A 68 -26.03 9.50 -1.65
CA GLU A 68 -27.37 9.13 -1.19
C GLU A 68 -27.83 7.75 -1.67
N VAL A 69 -27.22 7.23 -2.75
CA VAL A 69 -27.63 5.97 -3.41
C VAL A 69 -26.84 4.76 -2.87
N GLY A 70 -25.79 5.01 -2.06
CA GLY A 70 -24.93 3.97 -1.50
C GLY A 70 -25.53 3.22 -0.30
N PRO A 71 -24.91 2.10 0.10
CA PRO A 71 -25.28 1.38 1.30
C PRO A 71 -25.11 2.26 2.55
N ASN A 72 -25.99 2.11 3.54
CA ASN A 72 -25.87 2.77 4.84
C ASN A 72 -24.59 2.31 5.58
N SER A 73 -24.06 3.12 6.50
CA SER A 73 -22.80 2.86 7.23
C SER A 73 -22.74 1.49 7.90
N THR A 74 -23.83 1.02 8.50
CA THR A 74 -23.91 -0.34 9.09
C THR A 74 -23.73 -1.43 8.03
N MET A 75 -24.35 -1.26 6.86
CA MET A 75 -24.24 -2.22 5.76
C MET A 75 -22.84 -2.20 5.16
N GLN A 76 -22.22 -1.02 5.06
CA GLN A 76 -20.82 -0.88 4.61
C GLN A 76 -19.86 -1.69 5.48
N PHE A 77 -20.04 -1.60 6.80
CA PHE A 77 -19.24 -2.36 7.77
C PHE A 77 -19.47 -3.87 7.63
N ILE A 78 -20.73 -4.30 7.49
CA ILE A 78 -21.08 -5.72 7.30
C ILE A 78 -20.42 -6.27 6.03
N ASN A 79 -20.49 -5.54 4.92
CA ASN A 79 -19.91 -5.96 3.64
C ASN A 79 -18.40 -6.18 3.75
N VAL A 80 -17.68 -5.20 4.30
CA VAL A 80 -16.23 -5.24 4.54
C VAL A 80 -15.86 -6.39 5.48
N ALA A 81 -16.60 -6.57 6.57
CA ALA A 81 -16.37 -7.65 7.52
C ALA A 81 -16.67 -9.04 6.92
N SER A 82 -17.62 -9.12 5.98
CA SER A 82 -18.03 -10.38 5.35
C SER A 82 -17.06 -10.87 4.28
N ASP A 83 -16.30 -9.96 3.64
CA ASP A 83 -15.36 -10.29 2.57
C ASP A 83 -13.97 -9.69 2.84
N SER A 84 -13.18 -10.38 3.68
CA SER A 84 -11.81 -9.97 3.99
C SER A 84 -10.88 -9.99 2.77
N TYR A 85 -11.23 -10.74 1.71
CA TYR A 85 -10.44 -10.77 0.48
C TYR A 85 -10.64 -9.50 -0.34
N ALA A 86 -11.88 -9.03 -0.48
CA ALA A 86 -12.19 -7.74 -1.09
C ALA A 86 -11.46 -6.59 -0.39
N VAL A 87 -11.40 -6.63 0.94
CA VAL A 87 -10.66 -5.65 1.74
C VAL A 87 -9.16 -5.67 1.46
N ALA A 88 -8.55 -6.86 1.37
CA ALA A 88 -7.14 -6.99 1.01
C ALA A 88 -6.84 -6.44 -0.41
N LEU A 89 -7.72 -6.70 -1.38
CA LEU A 89 -7.62 -6.14 -2.73
C LEU A 89 -7.75 -4.60 -2.72
N PHE A 90 -8.66 -4.07 -1.92
CA PHE A 90 -8.81 -2.62 -1.73
C PHE A 90 -7.51 -2.00 -1.20
N PHE A 91 -6.91 -2.54 -0.14
CA PHE A 91 -5.65 -2.03 0.39
C PHE A 91 -4.52 -2.08 -0.63
N HIS A 92 -4.39 -3.21 -1.34
CA HIS A 92 -3.41 -3.36 -2.40
C HIS A 92 -3.61 -2.31 -3.50
N PHE A 93 -4.83 -2.16 -3.99
CA PHE A 93 -5.20 -1.17 -5.01
C PHE A 93 -4.91 0.26 -4.55
N MET A 94 -5.24 0.62 -3.31
CA MET A 94 -5.01 1.96 -2.77
C MET A 94 -3.51 2.29 -2.72
N ILE A 95 -2.68 1.37 -2.25
CA ILE A 95 -1.23 1.58 -2.18
C ILE A 95 -0.64 1.70 -3.58
N GLU A 96 -1.00 0.82 -4.52
CA GLU A 96 -0.51 0.88 -5.89
C GLU A 96 -0.92 2.18 -6.58
N THR A 97 -2.20 2.55 -6.47
CA THR A 97 -2.71 3.80 -7.04
C THR A 97 -2.00 5.00 -6.44
N THR A 98 -1.73 5.01 -5.13
CA THR A 98 -1.02 6.11 -4.48
C THR A 98 0.42 6.22 -5.00
N LEU A 99 1.14 5.10 -5.09
CA LEU A 99 2.51 5.06 -5.60
C LEU A 99 2.59 5.48 -7.08
N GLU A 100 1.67 5.00 -7.91
CA GLU A 100 1.66 5.29 -9.35
C GLU A 100 1.21 6.72 -9.64
N THR A 101 0.10 7.16 -9.06
CA THR A 101 -0.54 8.44 -9.41
C THR A 101 0.00 9.64 -8.64
N LEU A 102 0.20 9.52 -7.31
CA LEU A 102 0.69 10.63 -6.51
C LEU A 102 2.21 10.72 -6.53
N TYR A 103 2.91 9.59 -6.53
CA TYR A 103 4.37 9.56 -6.43
C TYR A 103 5.10 9.23 -7.73
N GLY A 104 4.39 8.77 -8.76
CA GLY A 104 4.97 8.51 -10.08
C GLY A 104 5.83 7.24 -10.16
N PHE A 105 5.65 6.27 -9.25
CA PHE A 105 6.30 4.97 -9.32
C PHE A 105 5.45 3.97 -10.08
N GLN A 106 5.79 3.71 -11.33
CA GLN A 106 5.11 2.75 -12.19
C GLN A 106 5.88 1.44 -12.26
N LYS A 107 5.16 0.31 -12.29
CA LYS A 107 5.76 -1.00 -12.57
C LYS A 107 6.22 -1.06 -14.02
N GLY A 108 7.52 -0.96 -14.27
CA GLY A 108 8.06 -1.08 -15.62
C GLY A 108 8.16 -2.53 -16.11
N ARG A 109 8.37 -2.68 -17.41
CA ARG A 109 8.61 -3.99 -18.03
C ARG A 109 9.91 -4.59 -17.48
N HIS A 110 9.88 -5.88 -17.17
CA HIS A 110 11.03 -6.67 -16.66
C HIS A 110 11.54 -6.27 -15.25
N GLY A 111 10.71 -5.67 -14.41
CA GLY A 111 11.03 -5.46 -12.99
C GLY A 111 11.85 -4.21 -12.69
N HIS A 112 12.15 -3.38 -13.69
CA HIS A 112 12.71 -2.05 -13.47
C HIS A 112 11.58 -1.04 -13.24
N PRO A 113 11.56 -0.30 -12.12
CA PRO A 113 10.53 0.71 -11.88
C PRO A 113 10.69 1.86 -12.88
N GLN A 114 9.59 2.23 -13.54
CA GLN A 114 9.51 3.46 -14.30
C GLN A 114 9.13 4.59 -13.35
N ARG A 115 9.81 5.73 -13.49
CA ARG A 115 9.66 6.88 -12.60
C ARG A 115 9.21 8.06 -13.42
N THR A 116 8.08 8.64 -13.06
CA THR A 116 7.56 9.89 -13.59
C THR A 116 7.54 10.93 -12.49
N SER A 117 7.50 12.21 -12.86
CA SER A 117 7.32 13.27 -11.85
C SER A 117 5.93 13.14 -11.23
N GLY A 118 5.86 12.93 -9.92
CA GLY A 118 4.62 12.97 -9.15
C GLY A 118 4.40 14.33 -8.49
N MET A 119 3.54 14.35 -7.47
CA MET A 119 3.23 15.53 -6.65
C MET A 119 4.47 16.11 -5.95
N LEU A 120 5.44 15.27 -5.62
CA LEU A 120 6.69 15.67 -4.94
C LEU A 120 7.86 15.87 -5.92
N GLY A 121 7.58 15.93 -7.23
CA GLY A 121 8.61 15.94 -8.26
C GLY A 121 9.09 14.53 -8.62
N LEU A 122 10.32 14.43 -9.13
CA LEU A 122 10.93 13.15 -9.51
C LEU A 122 11.59 12.48 -8.30
N LEU A 123 10.96 11.44 -7.78
CA LEU A 123 11.50 10.65 -6.68
C LEU A 123 12.52 9.63 -7.17
N GLN A 124 13.63 9.44 -6.43
CA GLN A 124 14.68 8.50 -6.82
C GLN A 124 14.34 7.06 -6.48
N GLY A 125 13.66 6.84 -5.37
CA GLY A 125 13.26 5.51 -4.90
C GLY A 125 12.39 5.63 -3.66
N TYR A 126 11.82 4.52 -3.25
CA TYR A 126 11.11 4.40 -1.99
C TYR A 126 11.46 3.06 -1.34
N ILE A 127 11.36 3.03 -0.01
CA ILE A 127 11.41 1.79 0.78
C ILE A 127 10.09 1.76 1.51
N GLY A 128 9.28 0.75 1.24
CA GLY A 128 7.95 0.59 1.81
C GLY A 128 7.86 -0.68 2.63
N MET A 129 7.13 -0.59 3.74
CA MET A 129 6.67 -1.74 4.52
C MET A 129 5.15 -1.69 4.53
N VAL A 130 4.53 -2.86 4.43
CA VAL A 130 3.08 -3.03 4.64
C VAL A 130 2.94 -3.87 5.90
N GLU A 131 2.13 -3.39 6.84
CA GLU A 131 1.77 -4.07 8.08
C GLU A 131 0.31 -4.54 8.03
#